data_AF-A0A2Z5QXS0-F1
#
_entry.id   AF-A0A2Z5QXS0-F1
#
_cell.length_a   1.000
_cell.length_b   1.000
_cell.length_c   1.000
_cell.angle_alpha   90.00
_cell.angle_beta   90.00
_cell.angle_gamma   90.00
#
_symmetry.space_group_name_H-M   'P 1'
#
loop_
_entity.id
_entity.type
_entity.pdbx_description
1 polymer ?
#
loop_
_entity_poly.entity_id
_entity_poly.type
_entity_poly.pdbx_seq_one_letter_code
_entity_poly.pdbx_strand_id
1 'polypeptide(L)'
;MYEGNVNLSACTWEGAAYLSDCTYYGYTYLADSVYRGDADFWQSTFYGTANLEHCTYSRGARFEDSIYHSAAYLGDSAFRRTANLAFTVYWGAAHFGGCVFAGQAWLDNSVWFGGADFSGVKFKKKTDFEEARLLGAADFSGASFARVPAFTGGVFNAAAENVFEVSAKSKQPLPLADGVPQGARALTAAERQVLAERLQAAGAGRETNAREFEQPRSELIRWVRYEIASAPDEAEADSAGVFTEAA
;
A
#
# COMPACT_ATOMS: atom_id res chain seq x y z
N MET A 1 -7.59 -10.16 -20.05
CA MET A 1 -6.15 -10.44 -20.14
C MET A 1 -5.57 -9.67 -21.32
N TYR A 2 -4.46 -8.97 -21.12
CA TYR A 2 -3.74 -8.18 -22.13
C TYR A 2 -2.28 -8.65 -22.18
N GLU A 3 -1.88 -9.26 -23.29
CA GLU A 3 -0.54 -9.86 -23.44
C GLU A 3 0.53 -8.82 -23.79
N GLY A 4 0.19 -7.84 -24.62
CA GLY A 4 1.08 -6.75 -25.02
C GLY A 4 0.97 -5.53 -24.12
N ASN A 5 1.68 -4.48 -24.51
CA ASN A 5 1.54 -3.17 -23.88
C ASN A 5 0.13 -2.62 -24.12
N VAL A 6 -0.48 -2.05 -23.08
CA VAL A 6 -1.76 -1.34 -23.15
C VAL A 6 -1.48 0.14 -23.03
N ASN A 7 -1.97 0.95 -23.97
CA ASN A 7 -1.89 2.41 -23.89
C ASN A 7 -3.29 3.03 -23.91
N LEU A 8 -3.66 3.59 -22.78
CA LEU A 8 -4.87 4.35 -22.48
C LEU A 8 -4.49 5.65 -21.75
N SER A 9 -3.30 6.21 -22.02
CA SER A 9 -2.89 7.49 -21.46
C SER A 9 -3.63 8.65 -22.12
N ALA A 10 -3.66 9.80 -21.44
CA ALA A 10 -4.33 11.01 -21.90
C ALA A 10 -5.82 10.80 -22.27
N CYS A 11 -6.46 9.79 -21.68
CA CYS A 11 -7.85 9.44 -21.98
C CYS A 11 -8.82 10.20 -21.06
N THR A 12 -9.99 10.55 -21.59
CA THR A 12 -11.11 11.05 -20.76
C THR A 12 -12.22 10.02 -20.73
N TRP A 13 -12.51 9.51 -19.54
CA TRP A 13 -13.58 8.56 -19.28
C TRP A 13 -14.81 9.33 -18.79
N GLU A 14 -15.74 9.60 -19.71
CA GLU A 14 -16.98 10.33 -19.42
C GLU A 14 -17.91 9.52 -18.51
N GLY A 15 -18.00 8.21 -18.75
CA GLY A 15 -18.69 7.24 -17.91
C GLY A 15 -17.77 6.56 -16.89
N ALA A 16 -18.29 5.53 -16.24
CA ALA A 16 -17.46 4.65 -15.41
C ALA A 16 -16.43 3.90 -16.28
N ALA A 17 -15.20 3.80 -15.80
CA ALA A 17 -14.14 3.02 -16.41
C ALA A 17 -14.06 1.65 -15.73
N TYR A 18 -14.45 0.61 -16.44
CA TYR A 18 -14.43 -0.78 -15.94
C TYR A 18 -13.15 -1.47 -16.41
N LEU A 19 -12.15 -1.51 -15.54
CA LEU A 19 -10.83 -2.10 -15.74
C LEU A 19 -10.53 -3.12 -14.62
N SER A 20 -11.57 -3.64 -13.97
CA SER A 20 -11.45 -4.65 -12.90
C SER A 20 -11.17 -6.04 -13.46
N ASP A 21 -10.68 -6.94 -12.60
CA ASP A 21 -10.46 -8.36 -12.92
C ASP A 21 -9.55 -8.57 -14.15
N CYS A 22 -8.66 -7.61 -14.40
CA CYS A 22 -7.81 -7.60 -15.58
C CYS A 22 -6.38 -8.03 -15.24
N THR A 23 -5.81 -8.87 -16.10
CA THR A 23 -4.38 -9.22 -16.07
C THR A 23 -3.65 -8.53 -17.21
N TYR A 24 -2.59 -7.78 -16.89
CA TYR A 24 -1.73 -7.07 -17.82
C TYR A 24 -0.31 -7.62 -17.77
N TYR A 25 0.17 -8.20 -18.88
CA TYR A 25 1.53 -8.74 -18.94
C TYR A 25 2.56 -7.70 -19.37
N GLY A 26 2.23 -6.87 -20.36
CA GLY A 26 3.07 -5.77 -20.82
C GLY A 26 2.98 -4.52 -19.94
N TYR A 27 3.67 -3.46 -20.39
CA TYR A 27 3.54 -2.13 -19.80
C TYR A 27 2.11 -1.61 -19.94
N THR A 28 1.57 -1.05 -18.86
CA THR A 28 0.22 -0.47 -18.85
C THR A 28 0.31 1.04 -18.65
N TYR A 29 0.05 1.79 -19.70
CA TYR A 29 0.08 3.26 -19.71
C TYR A 29 -1.34 3.79 -19.54
N LEU A 30 -1.65 4.37 -18.38
CA LEU A 30 -2.92 4.98 -17.99
C LEU A 30 -2.76 6.45 -17.57
N ALA A 31 -1.54 6.97 -17.56
CA ALA A 31 -1.18 8.31 -17.10
C ALA A 31 -1.93 9.44 -17.83
N ASP A 32 -1.91 10.62 -17.23
CA ASP A 32 -2.50 11.85 -17.79
C ASP A 32 -4.01 11.75 -18.07
N SER A 33 -4.71 10.80 -17.45
CA SER A 33 -6.11 10.50 -17.72
C SER A 33 -7.07 11.20 -16.77
N VAL A 34 -8.28 11.46 -17.25
CA VAL A 34 -9.38 12.03 -16.47
C VAL A 34 -10.53 11.03 -16.39
N TYR A 35 -10.83 10.59 -15.18
CA TYR A 35 -11.98 9.72 -14.89
C TYR A 35 -13.11 10.57 -14.32
N ARG A 36 -14.14 10.84 -15.12
CA ARG A 36 -15.32 11.61 -14.69
C ARG A 36 -16.35 10.75 -13.98
N GLY A 37 -16.50 9.50 -14.40
CA GLY A 37 -17.20 8.46 -13.66
C GLY A 37 -16.32 7.79 -12.60
N ASP A 38 -16.82 6.70 -12.03
CA ASP A 38 -16.01 5.84 -11.16
C ASP A 38 -14.91 5.14 -11.97
N ALA A 39 -13.72 4.99 -11.38
CA ALA A 39 -12.62 4.25 -11.98
C ALA A 39 -12.42 2.95 -11.21
N ASP A 40 -12.66 1.83 -11.86
CA ASP A 40 -12.61 0.51 -11.23
C ASP A 40 -11.46 -0.31 -11.80
N PHE A 41 -10.44 -0.54 -10.97
CA PHE A 41 -9.28 -1.41 -11.23
C PHE A 41 -9.22 -2.56 -10.22
N TRP A 42 -10.33 -2.85 -9.54
CA TRP A 42 -10.39 -3.89 -8.52
C TRP A 42 -9.91 -5.25 -9.04
N GLN A 43 -9.23 -6.04 -8.19
CA GLN A 43 -8.77 -7.40 -8.51
C GLN A 43 -7.94 -7.50 -9.81
N SER A 44 -7.15 -6.47 -10.11
CA SER A 44 -6.31 -6.47 -11.31
C SER A 44 -4.87 -6.83 -11.00
N THR A 45 -4.23 -7.55 -11.93
CA THR A 45 -2.83 -7.96 -11.83
C THR A 45 -2.00 -7.30 -12.91
N PHE A 46 -0.93 -6.61 -12.51
CA PHE A 46 0.01 -5.94 -13.40
C PHE A 46 1.39 -6.62 -13.27
N TYR A 47 1.77 -7.39 -14.28
CA TYR A 47 3.11 -7.97 -14.37
C TYR A 47 4.13 -6.96 -14.87
N GLY A 48 3.79 -6.23 -15.93
CA GLY A 48 4.56 -5.09 -16.41
C GLY A 48 4.37 -3.86 -15.52
N THR A 49 5.20 -2.84 -15.76
CA THR A 49 5.07 -1.56 -15.05
C THR A 49 3.71 -0.92 -15.36
N ALA A 50 3.02 -0.46 -14.31
CA ALA A 50 1.75 0.24 -14.42
C ALA A 50 1.98 1.73 -14.17
N ASN A 51 1.73 2.57 -15.17
CA ASN A 51 1.84 4.02 -15.07
C ASN A 51 0.45 4.66 -15.05
N LEU A 52 0.04 5.20 -13.90
CA LEU A 52 -1.20 5.90 -13.61
C LEU A 52 -0.94 7.31 -13.04
N GLU A 53 0.18 7.94 -13.41
CA GLU A 53 0.56 9.27 -12.92
C GLU A 53 -0.32 10.38 -13.50
N HIS A 54 -0.33 11.52 -12.82
CA HIS A 54 -1.00 12.74 -13.28
C HIS A 54 -2.50 12.57 -13.59
N CYS A 55 -3.15 11.59 -12.95
CA CYS A 55 -4.55 11.28 -13.20
C CYS A 55 -5.50 12.10 -12.32
N THR A 56 -6.70 12.38 -12.82
CA THR A 56 -7.79 12.96 -12.03
C THR A 56 -8.95 11.98 -11.90
N TYR A 57 -9.22 11.51 -10.68
CA TYR A 57 -10.36 10.68 -10.35
C TYR A 57 -11.46 11.53 -9.73
N SER A 58 -12.52 11.80 -10.50
CA SER A 58 -13.59 12.73 -10.10
C SER A 58 -14.60 12.12 -9.15
N ARG A 59 -14.79 10.80 -9.24
CA ARG A 59 -15.69 10.00 -8.39
C ARG A 59 -14.87 8.99 -7.58
N GLY A 60 -15.45 7.85 -7.24
CA GLY A 60 -14.73 6.78 -6.55
C GLY A 60 -13.64 6.20 -7.43
N ALA A 61 -12.52 5.82 -6.82
CA ALA A 61 -11.47 5.05 -7.49
C ALA A 61 -11.17 3.80 -6.67
N ARG A 62 -11.22 2.63 -7.30
CA ARG A 62 -11.05 1.33 -6.64
C ARG A 62 -9.85 0.60 -7.24
N PHE A 63 -8.83 0.37 -6.42
CA PHE A 63 -7.62 -0.41 -6.70
C PHE A 63 -7.48 -1.61 -5.75
N GLU A 64 -8.49 -1.81 -4.92
CA GLU A 64 -8.56 -2.85 -3.91
C GLU A 64 -8.28 -4.24 -4.51
N ASP A 65 -7.64 -5.11 -3.72
CA ASP A 65 -7.28 -6.48 -4.10
C ASP A 65 -6.39 -6.62 -5.35
N SER A 66 -5.78 -5.54 -5.82
CA SER A 66 -4.87 -5.59 -6.98
C SER A 66 -3.45 -6.04 -6.62
N ILE A 67 -2.71 -6.51 -7.62
CA ILE A 67 -1.32 -6.98 -7.47
C ILE A 67 -0.44 -6.29 -8.52
N TYR A 68 0.61 -5.63 -8.06
CA TYR A 68 1.63 -5.00 -8.90
C TYR A 68 2.96 -5.75 -8.74
N HIS A 69 3.34 -6.55 -9.74
CA HIS A 69 4.60 -7.29 -9.71
C HIS A 69 5.81 -6.41 -10.02
N SER A 70 5.63 -5.44 -10.92
CA SER A 70 6.61 -4.40 -11.26
C SER A 70 6.24 -3.08 -10.57
N ALA A 71 6.97 -2.00 -10.89
CA ALA A 71 6.69 -0.69 -10.35
C ALA A 71 5.26 -0.21 -10.70
N ALA A 72 4.63 0.44 -9.73
CA ALA A 72 3.33 1.09 -9.86
C ALA A 72 3.49 2.59 -9.62
N TYR A 73 3.18 3.39 -10.63
CA TYR A 73 3.28 4.85 -10.55
C TYR A 73 1.90 5.46 -10.49
N LEU A 74 1.57 6.14 -9.39
CA LEU A 74 0.31 6.86 -9.19
C LEU A 74 0.56 8.34 -8.89
N GLY A 75 1.82 8.77 -8.87
CA GLY A 75 2.29 10.09 -8.47
C GLY A 75 1.53 11.25 -9.10
N ASP A 76 1.47 12.35 -8.37
CA ASP A 76 0.81 13.61 -8.76
C ASP A 76 -0.67 13.45 -9.20
N SER A 77 -1.33 12.37 -8.77
CA SER A 77 -2.75 12.14 -9.06
C SER A 77 -3.67 12.80 -8.03
N ALA A 78 -4.89 13.14 -8.46
CA ALA A 78 -5.91 13.75 -7.63
C ALA A 78 -7.15 12.87 -7.48
N PHE A 79 -7.41 12.39 -6.26
CA PHE A 79 -8.59 11.62 -5.89
C PHE A 79 -9.63 12.52 -5.22
N ARG A 80 -10.69 12.89 -5.97
CA ARG A 80 -11.68 13.88 -5.50
C ARG A 80 -12.70 13.31 -4.52
N ARG A 81 -12.91 11.99 -4.54
CA ARG A 81 -13.78 11.25 -3.61
C ARG A 81 -12.96 10.11 -2.97
N THR A 82 -13.64 9.09 -2.47
CA THR A 82 -13.01 7.93 -1.84
C THR A 82 -12.10 7.22 -2.84
N ALA A 83 -10.87 6.95 -2.40
CA ALA A 83 -9.95 6.05 -3.07
C ALA A 83 -9.79 4.80 -2.18
N ASN A 84 -10.17 3.65 -2.70
CA ASN A 84 -9.97 2.37 -2.02
C ASN A 84 -8.78 1.66 -2.66
N LEU A 85 -7.68 1.54 -1.92
CA LEU A 85 -6.44 0.85 -2.25
C LEU A 85 -6.12 -0.23 -1.20
N ALA A 86 -7.13 -0.70 -0.48
CA ALA A 86 -6.99 -1.70 0.56
C ALA A 86 -6.66 -3.07 -0.05
N PHE A 87 -6.04 -3.94 0.74
CA PHE A 87 -5.69 -5.31 0.34
C PHE A 87 -4.75 -5.44 -0.89
N THR A 88 -4.20 -4.34 -1.41
CA THR A 88 -3.32 -4.33 -2.58
C THR A 88 -1.92 -4.83 -2.24
N VAL A 89 -1.28 -5.55 -3.16
CA VAL A 89 0.09 -6.06 -3.02
C VAL A 89 1.02 -5.39 -4.03
N TYR A 90 2.11 -4.80 -3.53
CA TYR A 90 3.17 -4.17 -4.33
C TYR A 90 4.48 -4.94 -4.15
N TRP A 91 4.84 -5.75 -5.15
CA TRP A 91 6.15 -6.40 -5.23
C TRP A 91 7.23 -5.44 -5.69
N GLY A 92 6.92 -4.63 -6.71
CA GLY A 92 7.75 -3.51 -7.14
C GLY A 92 7.53 -2.27 -6.27
N ALA A 93 8.31 -1.21 -6.55
CA ALA A 93 8.12 0.08 -5.90
C ALA A 93 6.75 0.69 -6.23
N ALA A 94 6.12 1.31 -5.25
CA ALA A 94 4.84 2.00 -5.38
C ALA A 94 5.02 3.50 -5.15
N HIS A 95 4.78 4.31 -6.17
CA HIS A 95 5.02 5.75 -6.17
C HIS A 95 3.71 6.51 -6.07
N PHE A 96 3.42 7.08 -4.90
CA PHE A 96 2.29 7.97 -4.66
C PHE A 96 2.72 9.43 -4.51
N GLY A 97 4.02 9.73 -4.65
CA GLY A 97 4.59 11.06 -4.45
C GLY A 97 3.72 12.18 -5.02
N GLY A 98 3.45 13.22 -4.22
CA GLY A 98 2.65 14.38 -4.64
C GLY A 98 1.14 14.16 -4.77
N CYS A 99 0.61 12.95 -4.57
CA CYS A 99 -0.82 12.66 -4.68
C CYS A 99 -1.68 13.53 -3.75
N VAL A 100 -2.91 13.81 -4.18
CA VAL A 100 -3.91 14.53 -3.40
C VAL A 100 -5.16 13.66 -3.21
N PHE A 101 -5.33 13.12 -2.01
CA PHE A 101 -6.55 12.45 -1.58
C PHE A 101 -7.48 13.47 -0.92
N ALA A 102 -8.41 14.02 -1.72
CA ALA A 102 -9.40 14.98 -1.23
C ALA A 102 -10.56 14.30 -0.48
N GLY A 103 -10.88 13.05 -0.84
CA GLY A 103 -11.77 12.17 -0.09
C GLY A 103 -11.01 11.28 0.91
N GLN A 104 -11.68 10.24 1.40
CA GLN A 104 -11.05 9.21 2.24
C GLN A 104 -10.10 8.35 1.40
N ALA A 105 -9.00 7.91 2.00
CA ALA A 105 -8.07 6.96 1.39
C ALA A 105 -7.97 5.73 2.30
N TRP A 106 -8.29 4.57 1.74
CA TRP A 106 -8.18 3.28 2.43
C TRP A 106 -6.98 2.54 1.84
N LEU A 107 -5.97 2.29 2.66
CA LEU A 107 -4.75 1.55 2.31
C LEU A 107 -4.50 0.44 3.35
N ASP A 108 -5.52 0.11 4.13
CA ASP A 108 -5.47 -0.94 5.15
C ASP A 108 -5.24 -2.30 4.49
N ASN A 109 -4.67 -3.22 5.26
CA ASN A 109 -4.37 -4.58 4.81
C ASN A 109 -3.49 -4.68 3.55
N SER A 110 -2.86 -3.59 3.09
CA SER A 110 -1.99 -3.63 1.92
C SER A 110 -0.57 -4.08 2.29
N VAL A 111 0.14 -4.64 1.31
CA VAL A 111 1.50 -5.19 1.49
C VAL A 111 2.45 -4.57 0.48
N TRP A 112 3.50 -3.92 0.97
CA TRP A 112 4.56 -3.32 0.16
C TRP A 112 5.86 -4.07 0.41
N PHE A 113 6.20 -5.00 -0.48
CA PHE A 113 7.52 -5.63 -0.50
C PHE A 113 8.57 -4.70 -1.10
N GLY A 114 8.19 -3.97 -2.14
CA GLY A 114 8.97 -2.86 -2.68
C GLY A 114 8.85 -1.60 -1.81
N GLY A 115 9.62 -0.56 -2.17
CA GLY A 115 9.52 0.74 -1.51
C GLY A 115 8.15 1.39 -1.73
N ALA A 116 7.62 2.06 -0.70
CA ALA A 116 6.38 2.81 -0.73
C ALA A 116 6.69 4.31 -0.57
N ASP A 117 6.53 5.06 -1.64
CA ASP A 117 6.78 6.50 -1.67
C ASP A 117 5.46 7.27 -1.52
N PHE A 118 5.27 7.87 -0.35
CA PHE A 118 4.20 8.80 -0.01
C PHE A 118 4.72 10.23 0.16
N SER A 119 5.87 10.56 -0.41
CA SER A 119 6.50 11.87 -0.27
C SER A 119 5.57 12.98 -0.79
N GLY A 120 5.42 14.07 -0.03
CA GLY A 120 4.57 15.20 -0.41
C GLY A 120 3.06 14.92 -0.54
N VAL A 121 2.58 13.70 -0.21
CA VAL A 121 1.17 13.32 -0.34
C VAL A 121 0.28 14.16 0.57
N LYS A 122 -0.92 14.50 0.10
CA LYS A 122 -1.89 15.32 0.83
C LYS A 122 -3.16 14.52 1.11
N PHE A 123 -3.27 14.01 2.33
CA PHE A 123 -4.46 13.34 2.84
C PHE A 123 -5.39 14.34 3.52
N LYS A 124 -6.47 14.74 2.83
CA LYS A 124 -7.38 15.80 3.30
C LYS A 124 -8.53 15.29 4.18
N LYS A 125 -8.71 13.98 4.31
CA LYS A 125 -9.73 13.30 5.15
C LYS A 125 -9.10 12.14 5.93
N LYS A 126 -9.92 11.18 6.39
CA LYS A 126 -9.42 9.96 7.05
C LYS A 126 -8.53 9.21 6.06
N THR A 127 -7.36 8.79 6.55
CA THR A 127 -6.47 7.86 5.86
C THR A 127 -6.25 6.68 6.77
N ASP A 128 -6.39 5.50 6.19
CA ASP A 128 -6.35 4.24 6.90
C ASP A 128 -5.18 3.39 6.39
N PHE A 129 -4.27 3.03 7.28
CA PHE A 129 -3.18 2.07 7.07
C PHE A 129 -3.25 0.96 8.14
N GLU A 130 -4.42 0.69 8.71
CA GLU A 130 -4.58 -0.41 9.66
C GLU A 130 -4.12 -1.73 9.02
N GLU A 131 -3.37 -2.52 9.79
CA GLU A 131 -2.77 -3.79 9.36
C GLU A 131 -1.86 -3.74 8.11
N ALA A 132 -1.48 -2.53 7.66
CA ALA A 132 -0.56 -2.32 6.54
C ALA A 132 0.83 -2.92 6.82
N ARG A 133 1.44 -3.55 5.80
CA ARG A 133 2.75 -4.20 5.90
C ARG A 133 3.75 -3.50 4.97
N LEU A 134 4.50 -2.54 5.50
CA LEU A 134 5.51 -1.78 4.78
C LEU A 134 6.88 -2.44 4.99
N LEU A 135 7.20 -3.40 4.13
CA LEU A 135 8.34 -4.30 4.26
C LEU A 135 9.57 -3.83 3.46
N GLY A 136 9.34 -2.99 2.44
CA GLY A 136 10.36 -2.14 1.82
C GLY A 136 10.53 -0.80 2.56
N ALA A 137 11.31 0.11 1.98
CA ALA A 137 11.46 1.47 2.49
C ALA A 137 10.13 2.25 2.40
N ALA A 138 9.74 2.93 3.47
CA ALA A 138 8.55 3.77 3.50
C ALA A 138 8.91 5.25 3.66
N ASP A 139 8.57 6.06 2.67
CA ASP A 139 8.87 7.50 2.65
C ASP A 139 7.59 8.33 2.80
N PHE A 140 7.45 9.04 3.91
CA PHE A 140 6.39 10.01 4.21
C PHE A 140 6.93 11.44 4.26
N SER A 141 8.11 11.69 3.71
CA SER A 141 8.77 12.99 3.71
C SER A 141 7.86 14.07 3.12
N GLY A 142 7.60 15.13 3.87
CA GLY A 142 6.72 16.21 3.41
C GLY A 142 5.25 15.82 3.20
N ALA A 143 4.82 14.62 3.58
CA ALA A 143 3.41 14.24 3.58
C ALA A 143 2.59 15.15 4.52
N SER A 144 1.28 15.26 4.29
CA SER A 144 0.40 16.07 5.12
C SER A 144 -0.93 15.37 5.39
N PHE A 145 -1.34 15.42 6.64
CA PHE A 145 -2.49 14.72 7.18
C PHE A 145 -3.48 15.72 7.80
N ALA A 146 -4.75 15.64 7.38
CA ALA A 146 -5.82 16.43 7.98
C ALA A 146 -6.38 15.81 9.28
N ARG A 147 -6.21 14.50 9.44
CA ARG A 147 -6.57 13.69 10.62
C ARG A 147 -5.38 12.78 10.93
N VAL A 148 -5.22 12.33 12.17
CA VAL A 148 -4.17 11.38 12.52
C VAL A 148 -4.34 10.12 11.65
N PRO A 149 -3.32 9.68 10.91
CA PRO A 149 -3.39 8.46 10.13
C PRO A 149 -3.41 7.24 11.06
N ALA A 150 -4.26 6.26 10.78
CA ALA A 150 -4.34 5.04 11.56
C ALA A 150 -3.34 4.00 11.05
N PHE A 151 -2.53 3.43 11.94
CA PHE A 151 -1.55 2.39 11.64
C PHE A 151 -1.67 1.18 12.58
N THR A 152 -2.80 1.06 13.30
CA THR A 152 -3.05 -0.03 14.26
C THR A 152 -2.82 -1.39 13.60
N GLY A 153 -2.01 -2.23 14.24
CA GLY A 153 -1.66 -3.55 13.73
C GLY A 153 -0.69 -3.55 12.54
N GLY A 154 -0.23 -2.37 12.09
CA GLY A 154 0.73 -2.25 11.01
C GLY A 154 2.11 -2.81 11.36
N VAL A 155 2.87 -3.18 10.33
CA VAL A 155 4.23 -3.72 10.49
C VAL A 155 5.19 -3.04 9.52
N PHE A 156 6.31 -2.55 10.06
CA PHE A 156 7.37 -1.88 9.30
C PHE A 156 8.67 -2.68 9.33
N ASN A 157 9.40 -2.66 8.22
CA ASN A 157 10.79 -3.10 8.24
C ASN A 157 11.72 -1.95 8.67
N ALA A 158 12.04 -1.86 9.97
CA ALA A 158 12.92 -0.81 10.50
C ALA A 158 14.37 -0.88 10.00
N ALA A 159 14.77 -1.96 9.32
CA ALA A 159 16.08 -2.05 8.66
C ALA A 159 16.09 -1.39 7.27
N ALA A 160 14.93 -1.01 6.72
CA ALA A 160 14.83 -0.23 5.50
C ALA A 160 14.99 1.28 5.80
N GLU A 161 15.31 2.06 4.76
CA GLU A 161 15.43 3.51 4.84
C GLU A 161 14.04 4.17 4.93
N ASN A 162 13.46 4.16 6.12
CA ASN A 162 12.17 4.80 6.37
C ASN A 162 12.33 6.28 6.71
N VAL A 163 11.45 7.12 6.17
CA VAL A 163 11.44 8.57 6.43
C VAL A 163 10.05 8.97 6.89
N PHE A 164 9.94 9.45 8.12
CA PHE A 164 8.64 9.83 8.74
C PHE A 164 8.51 11.33 9.00
N GLU A 165 9.40 12.14 8.41
CA GLU A 165 9.39 13.60 8.55
C GLU A 165 8.28 14.22 7.69
N VAL A 166 7.10 14.35 8.27
CA VAL A 166 5.95 14.99 7.59
C VAL A 166 6.13 16.50 7.42
N SER A 167 5.34 17.10 6.53
CA SER A 167 5.37 18.54 6.30
C SER A 167 5.11 19.34 7.57
N ALA A 168 5.90 20.39 7.79
CA ALA A 168 5.63 21.39 8.83
C ALA A 168 4.26 22.10 8.67
N LYS A 169 3.62 21.98 7.50
CA LYS A 169 2.27 22.50 7.23
C LYS A 169 1.16 21.46 7.44
N SER A 170 1.50 20.23 7.82
CA SER A 170 0.52 19.19 8.14
C SER A 170 -0.35 19.62 9.33
N LYS A 171 -1.64 19.30 9.30
CA LYS A 171 -2.55 19.62 10.41
C LYS A 171 -2.39 18.66 11.58
N GLN A 172 -1.98 17.44 11.29
CA GLN A 172 -1.73 16.38 12.25
C GLN A 172 -0.32 15.83 12.04
N PRO A 173 0.39 15.46 13.12
CA PRO A 173 1.67 14.78 12.99
C PRO A 173 1.47 13.35 12.48
N LEU A 174 2.58 12.70 12.14
CA LEU A 174 2.69 11.25 12.11
C LEU A 174 3.33 10.83 13.45
N PRO A 175 2.53 10.46 14.47
CA PRO A 175 3.08 10.08 15.76
C PRO A 175 3.92 8.80 15.62
N LEU A 176 5.05 8.75 16.32
CA LEU A 176 5.96 7.60 16.30
C LEU A 176 6.05 6.97 17.70
N ALA A 177 6.14 5.65 17.74
CA ALA A 177 6.49 4.83 18.90
C ALA A 177 7.61 3.87 18.48
N ASP A 178 8.70 3.80 19.24
CA ASP A 178 9.86 2.94 18.93
C ASP A 178 10.42 3.08 17.51
N GLY A 179 10.35 4.29 16.94
CA GLY A 179 10.89 4.62 15.62
C GLY A 179 9.99 4.24 14.43
N VAL A 180 8.76 3.78 14.67
CA VAL A 180 7.75 3.49 13.64
C VAL A 180 6.42 4.21 13.96
N PRO A 181 5.47 4.35 13.03
CA PRO A 181 4.16 4.95 13.30
C PRO A 181 3.45 4.32 14.49
N GLN A 182 2.88 5.16 15.37
CA GLN A 182 2.16 4.70 16.55
C GLN A 182 1.00 3.75 16.16
N GLY A 183 0.86 2.66 16.91
CA GLY A 183 -0.08 1.56 16.61
C GLY A 183 0.52 0.48 15.71
N ALA A 184 1.66 0.74 15.05
CA ALA A 184 2.43 -0.26 14.33
C ALA A 184 3.64 -0.74 15.15
N ARG A 185 4.29 -1.80 14.67
CA ARG A 185 5.55 -2.31 15.22
C ARG A 185 6.59 -2.54 14.13
N ALA A 186 7.85 -2.63 14.51
CA ALA A 186 8.90 -3.11 13.63
C ALA A 186 8.89 -4.64 13.52
N LEU A 187 9.32 -5.18 12.37
CA LEU A 187 9.74 -6.58 12.26
C LEU A 187 10.86 -6.88 13.27
N THR A 188 10.78 -8.02 13.93
CA THR A 188 11.89 -8.56 14.73
C THR A 188 13.04 -9.02 13.83
N ALA A 189 14.22 -9.23 14.41
CA ALA A 189 15.37 -9.76 13.65
C ALA A 189 15.09 -11.12 13.00
N ALA A 190 14.38 -12.00 13.70
CA ALA A 190 14.00 -13.32 13.19
C ALA A 190 12.99 -13.21 12.03
N GLU A 191 11.97 -12.35 12.15
CA GLU A 191 11.01 -12.10 11.07
C GLU A 191 11.70 -11.50 9.83
N ARG A 192 12.66 -10.59 10.00
CA ARG A 192 13.44 -10.05 8.88
C ARG A 192 14.25 -11.12 8.16
N GLN A 193 14.83 -12.07 8.90
CA GLN A 193 15.58 -13.19 8.32
C GLN A 193 14.65 -14.09 7.48
N VAL A 194 13.50 -14.49 8.03
CA VAL A 194 12.50 -15.29 7.31
C VAL A 194 11.96 -14.55 6.09
N LEU A 195 11.70 -13.24 6.22
CA LEU A 195 11.27 -12.41 5.09
C LEU A 195 12.33 -12.41 3.98
N ALA A 196 13.60 -12.23 4.30
CA ALA A 196 14.69 -12.21 3.31
C ALA A 196 14.80 -13.55 2.57
N GLU A 197 14.72 -14.68 3.29
CA GLU A 197 14.75 -16.03 2.69
C GLU A 197 13.55 -16.27 1.76
N ARG A 198 12.34 -15.90 2.20
CA ARG A 198 11.13 -16.06 1.39
C ARG A 198 11.09 -15.11 0.20
N LEU A 199 11.63 -13.89 0.32
CA LEU A 199 11.80 -12.97 -0.81
C LEU A 199 12.77 -13.53 -1.86
N GLN A 200 13.88 -14.14 -1.43
CA GLN A 200 14.79 -14.83 -2.34
C GLN A 200 14.08 -15.98 -3.06
N ALA A 201 13.29 -16.79 -2.36
CA ALA A 201 12.49 -17.86 -2.97
C ALA A 201 11.45 -17.31 -3.97
N ALA A 202 10.77 -16.22 -3.61
CA ALA A 202 9.79 -15.53 -4.45
C ALA A 202 10.39 -14.80 -5.66
N GLY A 203 11.70 -14.53 -5.64
CA GLY A 203 12.45 -13.90 -6.74
C GLY A 203 13.26 -14.86 -7.62
N ALA A 204 13.40 -16.14 -7.24
CA ALA A 204 14.29 -17.10 -7.91
C ALA A 204 13.68 -17.86 -9.12
N GLY A 205 12.37 -17.88 -9.27
CA GLY A 205 11.64 -18.79 -10.17
C GLY A 205 11.58 -18.51 -11.68
N ARG A 206 12.63 -18.17 -12.45
CA ARG A 206 12.62 -18.06 -13.95
C ARG A 206 11.39 -17.41 -14.66
N GLU A 207 11.59 -16.26 -15.32
CA GLU A 207 10.57 -15.51 -16.10
C GLU A 207 9.72 -16.33 -17.09
N THR A 208 10.17 -17.54 -17.43
CA THR A 208 9.52 -18.46 -18.37
C THR A 208 8.42 -19.35 -17.78
N ASN A 209 8.20 -19.40 -16.45
CA ASN A 209 7.12 -20.20 -15.85
C ASN A 209 6.42 -19.46 -14.70
N ALA A 210 5.33 -18.76 -15.02
CA ALA A 210 4.55 -17.99 -14.03
C ALA A 210 4.14 -18.81 -12.79
N ARG A 211 3.84 -20.12 -12.95
CA ARG A 211 3.42 -20.97 -11.83
C ARG A 211 4.51 -21.22 -10.79
N GLU A 212 5.79 -21.18 -11.18
CA GLU A 212 6.92 -21.40 -10.26
C GLU A 212 7.17 -20.20 -9.34
N PHE A 213 6.84 -18.98 -9.77
CA PHE A 213 6.92 -17.79 -8.93
C PHE A 213 5.65 -17.55 -8.11
N GLU A 214 4.47 -17.85 -8.67
CA GLU A 214 3.20 -17.51 -8.02
C GLU A 214 2.98 -18.27 -6.70
N GLN A 215 3.44 -19.53 -6.59
CA GLN A 215 3.30 -20.28 -5.34
C GLN A 215 4.14 -19.67 -4.19
N PRO A 216 5.48 -19.50 -4.32
CA PRO A 216 6.27 -18.85 -3.27
C PRO A 216 5.78 -17.44 -2.92
N ARG A 217 5.31 -16.68 -3.92
CA ARG A 217 4.72 -15.34 -3.70
C ARG A 217 3.43 -15.40 -2.90
N SER A 218 2.53 -16.33 -3.23
CA SER A 218 1.27 -16.54 -2.52
C SER A 218 1.50 -16.99 -1.06
N GLU A 219 2.44 -17.91 -0.86
CA GLU A 219 2.83 -18.37 0.47
C GLU A 219 3.46 -17.24 1.30
N LEU A 220 4.28 -16.39 0.68
CA LEU A 220 4.86 -15.21 1.33
C LEU A 220 3.76 -14.19 1.70
N ILE A 221 2.83 -13.87 0.80
CA ILE A 221 1.71 -12.96 1.10
C ILE A 221 0.88 -13.50 2.27
N ARG A 222 0.58 -14.80 2.27
CA ARG A 222 -0.15 -15.45 3.36
C ARG A 222 0.60 -15.34 4.69
N TRP A 223 1.89 -15.67 4.69
CA TRP A 223 2.74 -15.57 5.88
C TRP A 223 2.78 -14.13 6.42
N VAL A 224 2.98 -13.15 5.53
CA VAL A 224 3.01 -11.73 5.91
C VAL A 224 1.67 -11.29 6.49
N ARG A 225 0.53 -11.68 5.91
CA ARG A 225 -0.78 -11.22 6.39
C ARG A 225 -1.20 -11.88 7.71
N TYR A 226 -0.97 -13.18 7.85
CA TYR A 226 -1.63 -13.98 8.88
C TYR A 226 -0.70 -14.58 9.93
N GLU A 227 0.60 -14.71 9.62
CA GLU A 227 1.56 -15.39 10.51
C GLU A 227 2.54 -14.40 11.17
N ILE A 228 2.78 -13.23 10.56
CA ILE A 228 3.38 -12.09 11.26
C ILE A 228 2.29 -11.47 12.13
N ALA A 229 2.42 -11.62 13.45
CA ALA A 229 1.50 -11.05 14.42
C ALA A 229 1.37 -9.53 14.24
N SER A 230 0.16 -9.00 14.23
CA SER A 230 -0.06 -7.56 14.38
C SER A 230 0.48 -7.09 15.74
N ALA A 231 0.77 -5.79 15.90
CA ALA A 231 1.05 -5.25 17.22
C ALA A 231 -0.10 -5.60 18.19
N PRO A 232 0.16 -5.97 19.45
CA PRO A 232 -0.90 -6.25 20.41
C PRO A 232 -1.78 -5.01 20.59
N ASP A 233 -3.09 -5.19 20.63
CA ASP A 233 -4.02 -4.10 20.95
C ASP A 233 -3.70 -3.54 22.33
N GLU A 234 -3.50 -2.22 22.43
CA GLU A 234 -3.26 -1.52 23.71
C GLU A 234 -4.44 -1.68 24.71
N ALA A 235 -5.56 -2.31 24.30
CA ALA A 235 -6.76 -2.51 25.10
C ALA A 235 -6.72 -3.72 26.06
N GLU A 236 -5.74 -4.65 25.97
CA GLU A 236 -5.69 -5.81 26.88
C GLU A 236 -4.76 -5.65 28.09
N ALA A 237 -4.00 -4.55 28.17
CA ALA A 237 -2.98 -4.39 29.22
C ALA A 237 -3.54 -4.06 30.63
N ASP A 238 -4.84 -3.80 30.79
CA ASP A 238 -5.40 -3.26 32.05
C ASP A 238 -6.33 -4.20 32.83
N SER A 239 -6.33 -5.52 32.54
CA SER A 239 -7.15 -6.50 33.31
C SER A 239 -6.36 -7.51 34.14
N ALA A 240 -5.02 -7.53 34.04
CA ALA A 240 -4.18 -8.43 34.82
C ALA A 240 -3.54 -7.72 36.03
N GLY A 241 -4.37 -7.09 36.86
CA GLY A 241 -3.90 -6.41 38.06
C GLY A 241 -4.99 -6.29 39.12
N VAL A 242 -4.77 -6.99 40.24
CA VAL A 242 -5.50 -6.90 41.53
C VAL A 242 -6.59 -7.94 41.74
N PHE A 243 -6.18 -9.14 42.15
CA PHE A 243 -6.78 -9.80 43.30
C PHE A 243 -5.66 -10.20 44.25
N THR A 244 -5.35 -9.31 45.18
CA THR A 244 -4.61 -9.65 46.41
C THR A 244 -5.54 -10.48 47.30
N GLU A 245 -5.08 -11.68 47.69
CA GLU A 245 -5.66 -12.49 48.76
C GLU A 245 -5.80 -11.66 50.04
N ALA A 246 -6.95 -11.78 50.71
CA ALA A 246 -7.09 -11.42 52.11
C ALA A 246 -7.97 -12.45 52.83
N ALA A 247 -7.29 -13.18 53.72
CA ALA A 247 -7.72 -13.90 54.93
C ALA A 247 -8.73 -15.04 54.83
#